data_AF-A0A1G6DXA4-F1
#
_entry.id   AF-A0A1G6DXA4-F1
#
_cell.length_a   1.000
_cell.length_b   1.000
_cell.length_c   1.000
_cell.angle_alpha   90.00
_cell.angle_beta   90.00
_cell.angle_gamma   90.00
#
_symmetry.space_group_name_H-M   'P 1'
#
loop_
_entity.id
_entity.type
_entity.pdbx_description
1 polymer ?
#
loop_
_entity_poly.entity_id
_entity_poly.type
_entity_poly.pdbx_seq_one_letter_code
_entity_poly.pdbx_strand_id
1 'polypeptide(L)'
;MQKIPLNLAREGMTLAKPILRDNGLVLVAENTELTGSLLERLERMEIAMVTVQGNPVDLGSGGGENPYSIRAGRLDRLFRKHADDPWMQKNKEHLKNYFLLKAASALAGGEKGGQVSPGEGV
;
A
#
# COMPACT_ATOMS: atom_id res chain seq x y z
N MET A 1 0.82 -2.84 7.50
CA MET A 1 -0.29 -3.81 7.46
C MET A 1 -1.59 -3.03 7.60
N GLN A 2 -2.55 -3.20 6.68
CA GLN A 2 -3.83 -2.48 6.71
C GLN A 2 -4.98 -3.48 6.62
N LYS A 3 -5.99 -3.32 7.49
CA LYS A 3 -7.24 -4.07 7.44
C LYS A 3 -8.23 -3.30 6.56
N ILE A 4 -8.71 -3.93 5.49
CA ILE A 4 -9.68 -3.35 4.57
C ILE A 4 -10.87 -4.31 4.40
N PRO A 5 -12.08 -3.78 4.16
CA PRO A 5 -13.21 -4.61 3.75
C PRO A 5 -12.95 -5.21 2.36
N LEU A 6 -13.47 -6.42 2.11
CA LEU A 6 -13.27 -7.14 0.84
C LEU A 6 -13.74 -6.33 -0.37
N ASN A 7 -14.80 -5.53 -0.22
CA ASN A 7 -15.31 -4.62 -1.26
C ASN A 7 -14.29 -3.56 -1.74
N LEU A 8 -13.24 -3.30 -0.96
CA LEU A 8 -12.15 -2.38 -1.31
C LEU A 8 -10.87 -3.12 -1.69
N ALA A 9 -10.85 -4.44 -1.59
CA ALA A 9 -9.75 -5.26 -2.06
C ALA A 9 -9.78 -5.33 -3.59
N ARG A 10 -8.61 -5.27 -4.22
CA ARG A 10 -8.46 -5.42 -5.66
C ARG A 10 -7.40 -6.45 -5.99
N GLU A 11 -7.45 -6.91 -7.23
CA GLU A 11 -6.47 -7.82 -7.81
C GLU A 11 -5.06 -7.19 -7.74
N GLY A 12 -4.04 -8.02 -7.50
CA GLY A 12 -2.65 -7.60 -7.34
C GLY A 12 -2.25 -7.18 -5.91
N MET A 13 -3.16 -7.24 -4.93
CA MET A 13 -2.83 -6.96 -3.53
C MET A 13 -2.32 -8.21 -2.80
N THR A 14 -1.25 -8.12 -2.03
CA THR A 14 -0.72 -9.25 -1.25
C THR A 14 -1.33 -9.31 0.14
N LEU A 15 -1.70 -10.50 0.62
CA LEU A 15 -2.18 -10.67 1.99
C LEU A 15 -1.05 -10.58 3.02
N ALA A 16 -1.26 -9.78 4.07
CA ALA A 16 -0.32 -9.65 5.19
C ALA A 16 -0.53 -10.69 6.28
N LYS A 17 -1.73 -11.28 6.36
CA LYS A 17 -2.09 -12.31 7.33
C LYS A 17 -2.86 -13.41 6.62
N PRO A 18 -2.73 -14.67 7.07
CA PRO A 18 -3.54 -15.74 6.53
C PRO A 18 -5.01 -15.46 6.81
N ILE A 19 -5.86 -15.74 5.82
CA ILE A 19 -7.30 -15.67 5.99
C ILE A 19 -7.75 -17.01 6.57
N LEU A 20 -8.29 -16.95 7.78
CA LEU A 20 -8.84 -18.09 8.50
C LEU A 20 -10.36 -18.07 8.37
N ARG A 21 -10.96 -19.26 8.27
CA ARG A 21 -12.41 -19.46 8.44
C ARG A 21 -12.73 -19.60 9.94
N ASP A 22 -14.00 -19.45 10.31
CA ASP A 22 -14.50 -19.60 11.69
C ASP A 22 -14.15 -20.96 12.33
N ASN A 23 -13.93 -21.98 11.52
CA ASN A 23 -13.51 -23.32 11.96
C ASN A 23 -11.97 -23.46 12.12
N GLY A 24 -11.21 -22.38 12.02
CA GLY A 24 -9.75 -22.37 12.14
C GLY A 24 -9.00 -22.86 10.88
N LEU A 25 -9.70 -23.18 9.79
CA LEU A 25 -9.07 -23.61 8.55
C LEU A 25 -8.45 -22.42 7.81
N VAL A 26 -7.17 -22.55 7.43
CA VAL A 26 -6.47 -21.58 6.58
C VAL A 26 -7.03 -21.67 5.16
N LEU A 27 -7.71 -20.62 4.71
CA LEU A 27 -8.27 -20.53 3.36
C LEU A 27 -7.26 -19.98 2.36
N VAL A 28 -6.51 -18.96 2.78
CA VAL A 28 -5.46 -18.34 1.97
C VAL A 28 -4.28 -18.05 2.88
N ALA A 29 -3.09 -18.48 2.45
CA ALA A 29 -1.86 -18.22 3.19
C ALA A 29 -1.50 -16.73 3.17
N GLU A 30 -0.76 -16.28 4.17
CA GLU A 30 -0.07 -14.99 4.10
C GLU A 30 0.90 -14.94 2.92
N ASN A 31 1.20 -13.74 2.45
CA ASN A 31 2.03 -13.47 1.26
C ASN A 31 1.43 -13.97 -0.06
N THR A 32 0.14 -14.35 -0.07
CA THR A 32 -0.57 -14.70 -1.31
C THR A 32 -1.11 -13.44 -1.99
N GLU A 33 -0.91 -13.33 -3.29
CA GLU A 33 -1.51 -12.30 -4.14
C GLU A 33 -3.01 -12.54 -4.35
N LEU A 34 -3.82 -11.50 -4.15
CA LEU A 34 -5.24 -11.49 -4.46
C LEU A 34 -5.39 -11.46 -5.98
N THR A 35 -5.89 -12.55 -6.56
CA THR A 35 -6.33 -12.62 -7.97
C THR A 35 -7.84 -12.47 -8.05
N GLY A 36 -8.39 -12.15 -9.23
CA GLY A 36 -9.85 -12.01 -9.41
C GLY A 36 -10.62 -13.26 -8.97
N SER A 37 -10.14 -14.43 -9.37
CA SER A 37 -10.71 -15.72 -8.94
C SER A 37 -10.61 -15.95 -7.42
N LEU A 38 -9.60 -15.38 -6.76
CA LEU A 38 -9.45 -15.48 -5.31
C LEU A 38 -10.41 -14.54 -4.58
N LEU A 39 -10.64 -13.33 -5.10
CA LEU A 39 -11.63 -12.38 -4.57
C LEU A 39 -13.05 -12.94 -4.67
N GLU A 40 -13.44 -13.48 -5.82
CA GLU A 40 -14.74 -14.14 -5.99
C GLU A 40 -14.92 -15.32 -5.03
N ARG A 41 -13.85 -16.10 -4.82
CA ARG A 41 -13.87 -17.22 -3.87
C ARG A 41 -14.05 -16.72 -2.44
N LEU A 42 -13.37 -15.65 -2.05
CA LEU A 42 -13.49 -15.03 -0.71
C LEU A 42 -14.89 -14.43 -0.50
N GLU A 43 -15.47 -13.83 -1.53
CA GLU A 43 -16.83 -13.28 -1.52
C GLU A 43 -17.88 -14.37 -1.33
N ARG A 44 -17.77 -15.48 -2.08
CA ARG A 44 -18.63 -16.66 -1.92
C ARG A 44 -18.52 -17.33 -0.56
N MET A 45 -17.42 -17.08 0.17
CA MET A 45 -17.18 -17.56 1.53
C MET A 45 -17.55 -16.52 2.60
N GLU A 46 -18.21 -15.42 2.21
CA GLU A 46 -18.72 -14.36 3.09
C GLU A 46 -17.64 -13.69 3.95
N ILE A 47 -16.40 -13.61 3.45
CA ILE A 47 -15.29 -12.98 4.18
C ILE A 47 -15.37 -11.46 4.05
N ALA A 48 -15.79 -10.80 5.13
CA ALA A 48 -15.99 -9.36 5.14
C ALA A 48 -14.68 -8.53 5.16
N MET A 49 -13.60 -9.07 5.76
CA MET A 49 -12.40 -8.30 6.08
C MET A 49 -11.12 -9.03 5.71
N VAL A 50 -10.21 -8.34 5.03
CA VAL A 50 -8.89 -8.87 4.65
C VAL A 50 -7.76 -7.94 5.12
N THR A 51 -6.61 -8.52 5.45
CA THR A 51 -5.43 -7.76 5.85
C THR A 51 -4.38 -7.85 4.76
N VAL A 52 -4.03 -6.72 4.16
CA VAL A 52 -3.09 -6.64 3.04
C VAL A 52 -1.73 -6.05 3.45
N GLN A 53 -0.69 -6.55 2.81
CA GLN A 53 0.71 -6.14 2.89
C GLN A 53 0.89 -4.97 1.92
N GLY A 54 1.10 -3.77 2.45
CA GLY A 54 1.27 -2.56 1.63
C GLY A 54 0.79 -1.28 2.30
N ASN A 55 1.32 -0.17 1.79
CA ASN A 55 0.98 1.24 2.10
C ASN A 55 -0.13 1.73 1.12
N PRO A 56 -0.85 2.84 1.42
CA PRO A 56 -2.29 2.91 1.27
C PRO A 56 -2.78 2.80 -0.19
N VAL A 57 -3.87 2.04 -0.35
CA VAL A 57 -4.78 1.94 -1.50
C VAL A 57 -4.50 2.91 -2.65
N ASP A 58 -3.91 2.37 -3.71
CA ASP A 58 -3.75 3.01 -5.01
C ASP A 58 -5.12 3.09 -5.71
N LEU A 59 -5.75 4.26 -5.65
CA LEU A 59 -6.93 4.58 -6.46
C LEU A 59 -6.45 5.00 -7.86
N GLY A 60 -6.10 3.99 -8.65
CA GLY A 60 -6.18 3.98 -10.12
C GLY A 60 -5.47 5.12 -10.86
N SER A 61 -4.27 4.85 -11.37
CA SER A 61 -3.95 4.83 -12.81
C SER A 61 -2.44 4.94 -13.03
N GLY A 62 -1.86 3.90 -13.64
CA GLY A 62 -0.59 3.98 -14.35
C GLY A 62 0.66 3.87 -13.48
N GLY A 63 1.26 2.67 -13.48
CA GLY A 63 2.70 2.47 -13.32
C GLY A 63 3.35 3.06 -12.07
N GLY A 64 3.29 2.34 -10.95
CA GLY A 64 4.40 2.26 -9.99
C GLY A 64 4.94 3.58 -9.40
N GLU A 65 4.15 4.65 -9.35
CA GLU A 65 4.57 5.87 -8.67
C GLU A 65 4.21 5.81 -7.18
N ASN A 66 5.23 5.98 -6.35
CA ASN A 66 5.07 6.09 -4.91
C ASN A 66 4.00 7.15 -4.56
N PRO A 67 3.08 6.90 -3.61
CA PRO A 67 2.05 7.85 -3.20
C PRO A 67 2.60 9.24 -2.82
N TYR A 68 3.86 9.32 -2.36
CA TYR A 68 4.54 10.58 -2.11
C TYR A 68 4.96 11.31 -3.40
N SER A 69 5.37 10.59 -4.45
CA SER A 69 5.67 11.17 -5.78
C SER A 69 4.43 11.79 -6.41
N ILE A 70 3.30 11.08 -6.36
CA ILE A 70 2.00 11.59 -6.83
C ILE A 70 1.60 12.87 -6.08
N ARG A 71 1.80 12.91 -4.75
CA ARG A 71 1.53 14.11 -3.95
C ARG A 71 2.45 15.27 -4.32
N ALA A 72 3.73 15.01 -4.56
CA ALA A 72 4.68 16.02 -5.01
C ALA A 72 4.27 16.63 -6.36
N GLY A 73 3.82 15.82 -7.32
CA GLY A 73 3.34 16.29 -8.63
C GLY A 73 2.08 17.16 -8.57
N ARG A 74 1.21 16.97 -7.57
CA ARG A 74 -0.02 17.78 -7.41
C ARG A 74 0.25 19.18 -6.83
N LEU A 75 1.36 19.37 -6.12
CA LEU A 75 1.67 20.66 -5.50
C LEU A 75 1.75 21.79 -6.52
N ASP A 76 2.27 21.51 -7.72
CA ASP A 76 2.34 22.49 -8.81
C ASP A 76 0.95 23.00 -9.23
N ARG A 77 -0.05 22.11 -9.31
CA ARG A 77 -1.44 22.49 -9.63
C ARG A 77 -2.15 23.21 -8.48
N LEU A 78 -1.87 22.81 -7.23
CA LEU A 78 -2.52 23.37 -6.03
C LEU A 78 -2.03 24.80 -5.75
N PHE A 79 -0.73 25.03 -5.90
CA PHE A 79 -0.09 26.32 -5.61
C PHE A 79 -0.13 27.30 -6.79
N ARG A 80 -0.81 26.96 -7.90
CA ARG A 80 -0.87 27.81 -9.11
C ARG A 80 -1.41 29.22 -8.86
N LYS A 81 -2.30 29.38 -7.88
CA LYS A 81 -2.90 30.68 -7.51
C LYS A 81 -2.02 31.52 -6.57
N HIS A 82 -0.89 30.96 -6.12
CA HIS A 82 0.02 31.60 -5.18
C HIS A 82 1.42 31.79 -5.79
N ALA A 83 1.49 31.95 -7.12
CA ALA A 83 2.75 32.18 -7.84
C ALA A 83 3.47 33.44 -7.34
N ASP A 84 2.70 34.47 -6.97
CA ASP A 84 3.21 35.79 -6.60
C ASP A 84 3.51 35.95 -5.10
N ASP A 85 3.25 34.92 -4.28
CA ASP A 85 3.50 34.94 -2.85
C ASP A 85 4.82 34.21 -2.51
N PRO A 86 5.89 34.94 -2.13
CA PRO A 86 7.20 34.34 -1.85
C PRO A 86 7.19 33.36 -0.67
N TRP A 87 6.32 33.59 0.32
CA TRP A 87 6.20 32.70 1.47
C TRP A 87 5.52 31.40 1.05
N MET A 88 4.47 31.50 0.24
CA MET A 88 3.74 30.33 -0.26
C MET A 88 4.60 29.49 -1.21
N GLN A 89 5.49 30.10 -1.99
CA GLN A 89 6.48 29.38 -2.81
C GLN A 89 7.49 28.61 -1.95
N LYS A 90 8.00 29.21 -0.87
CA LYS A 90 8.88 28.50 0.08
C LYS A 90 8.17 27.32 0.75
N ASN A 91 6.88 27.47 1.07
CA ASN A 91 6.08 26.41 1.66
C ASN A 91 5.87 25.24 0.67
N LYS A 92 5.56 25.57 -0.59
CA LYS A 92 5.46 24.60 -1.69
C LYS A 92 6.76 23.80 -1.85
N GLU A 93 7.89 24.48 -1.84
CA GLU A 93 9.21 23.85 -1.98
C GLU A 93 9.52 22.93 -0.78
N HIS A 94 9.24 23.38 0.43
CA HIS A 94 9.40 22.57 1.64
C HIS A 94 8.57 21.28 1.58
N LEU A 95 7.29 21.39 1.20
CA LEU A 95 6.39 20.24 1.05
C LEU A 95 6.86 19.29 -0.06
N LYS A 96 7.34 19.84 -1.20
CA LYS A 96 7.86 19.05 -2.31
C LYS A 96 9.10 18.27 -1.89
N ASN A 97 10.04 18.90 -1.19
CA ASN A 97 11.25 18.26 -0.67
C ASN A 97 10.91 17.17 0.36
N TYR A 98 9.95 17.42 1.26
CA TYR A 98 9.48 16.42 2.21
C TYR A 98 8.92 15.18 1.50
N PHE A 99 8.06 15.37 0.49
CA PHE A 99 7.48 14.25 -0.25
C PHE A 99 8.51 13.50 -1.10
N LEU A 100 9.45 14.19 -1.73
CA LEU A 100 10.54 13.55 -2.48
C LEU A 100 11.46 12.73 -1.57
N LEU A 101 11.81 13.27 -0.39
CA LEU A 101 12.62 12.55 0.60
C LEU A 101 11.90 11.32 1.14
N LYS A 102 10.60 11.41 1.40
CA LYS A 102 9.77 10.26 1.78
C LYS A 102 9.59 9.25 0.65
N ALA A 103 9.51 9.72 -0.60
CA ALA A 103 9.48 8.84 -1.76
C ALA A 103 10.77 8.03 -1.89
N ALA A 104 11.93 8.70 -1.79
CA ALA A 104 13.25 8.07 -1.82
C ALA A 104 13.47 7.11 -0.63
N SER A 105 13.05 7.49 0.58
CA SER A 105 13.17 6.64 1.77
C SER A 105 12.30 5.39 1.69
N ALA A 106 11.12 5.48 1.06
CA ALA A 106 10.24 4.34 0.84
C ALA A 106 10.77 3.39 -0.26
N LEU A 107 11.60 3.87 -1.19
CA LEU A 107 12.34 3.02 -2.12
C LEU A 107 13.53 2.33 -1.43
N ALA A 108 14.25 3.05 -0.56
CA ALA A 108 15.40 2.51 0.18
C ALA A 108 15.03 1.58 1.35
N GLY A 109 13.83 1.71 1.92
CA GLY A 109 13.31 0.86 3.00
C GLY A 109 12.77 -0.50 2.54
N GLY A 110 12.84 -0.80 1.23
CA GLY A 110 12.46 -2.10 0.66
C GLY A 110 13.46 -3.24 0.94
N GLU A 111 14.67 -2.93 1.42
CA GLU A 111 15.69 -3.91 1.83
C GLU A 111 16.13 -3.67 3.27
N LYS A 112 15.33 -4.11 4.25
CA LYS A 112 15.83 -4.67 5.52
C LYS A 112 14.85 -5.72 6.05
N GLY A 113 15.20 -6.98 5.76
CA GLY A 113 14.91 -8.24 6.45
C GLY A 113 13.62 -8.39 7.29
N GLY A 114 12.78 -9.40 7.10
CA GLY A 114 13.07 -10.65 6.38
C GLY A 114 14.29 -11.37 6.97
N GLN A 115 14.31 -11.63 8.28
CA GLN A 115 15.13 -12.74 8.79
C GLN A 115 14.22 -13.96 8.84
N VAL A 116 14.44 -14.87 7.89
CA VAL A 116 13.81 -16.20 7.84
C VAL A 116 14.86 -17.26 8.18
N SER A 117 14.43 -18.19 9.05
CA SER A 117 14.77 -19.62 9.11
C SER A 117 16.15 -20.05 9.65
N PRO A 118 16.36 -21.35 10.01
CA PRO A 118 15.48 -22.53 9.97
C PRO A 118 15.40 -23.31 11.31
N GLY A 119 14.56 -24.34 11.38
CA GLY A 119 14.46 -25.27 12.52
C GLY A 119 15.39 -26.50 12.42
N GLU A 120 15.60 -27.16 13.55
CA GLU A 120 15.99 -28.57 13.82
C GLU A 120 16.11 -28.64 15.36
N GLY A 121 15.48 -29.50 16.15
CA GLY A 121 15.26 -30.93 15.98
C GLY A 121 16.33 -31.70 16.76
N VAL A 122 16.19 -31.83 18.09
CA VAL A 122 16.53 -33.01 18.92
C VAL A 122 15.63 -33.03 20.14
#